data_AF-F3FYQ9-F1
#
_entry.id   AF-F3FYQ9-F1
#
_cell.length_a   1.000
_cell.length_b   1.000
_cell.length_c   1.000
_cell.angle_alpha   90.00
_cell.angle_beta   90.00
_cell.angle_gamma   90.00
#
_symmetry.space_group_name_H-M   'P 1'
#
loop_
_entity.id
_entity.type
_entity.pdbx_description
1 polymer ?
#
loop_
_entity_poly.entity_id
_entity_poly.type
_entity_poly.pdbx_seq_one_letter_code
_entity_poly.pdbx_strand_id
1 'polypeptide(L)' 'QEGILYHHIAAVEGDPYLQYALFSFDSIERLHSFAQALQGVIARHDILR' A
#
# COMPACT_ATOMS: atom_id res chain seq x y z
N GLN A 1 -8.15 -3.96 -18.41
CA GLN A 1 -7.37 -4.54 -17.30
C GLN A 1 -6.25 -5.49 -17.78
N GLU A 2 -6.27 -5.98 -19.02
CA GLU A 2 -5.26 -6.96 -19.50
C GLU A 2 -3.81 -6.42 -19.63
N GLY A 3 -3.63 -5.11 -19.82
CA GLY A 3 -2.29 -4.51 -19.94
C GLY A 3 -1.49 -4.42 -18.63
N ILE A 4 -2.17 -4.39 -17.48
CA ILE A 4 -1.53 -4.32 -16.16
C ILE A 4 -0.94 -5.69 -15.78
N LEU A 5 -1.70 -6.77 -16.02
CA LEU A 5 -1.27 -8.13 -15.73
C LEU A 5 -0.04 -8.53 -16.56
N TYR A 6 0.02 -8.12 -17.83
CA TYR A 6 1.16 -8.39 -18.69
C TYR A 6 2.46 -7.73 -18.19
N HIS A 7 2.38 -6.49 -17.70
CA HIS A 7 3.54 -5.78 -17.15
C HIS A 7 4.01 -6.32 -15.80
N HIS A 8 3.09 -6.82 -14.96
CA HIS A 8 3.42 -7.47 -13.69
C HIS A 8 4.18 -8.79 -13.90
N ILE A 9 3.76 -9.61 -14.86
CA ILE A 9 4.40 -10.91 -15.15
C ILE A 9 5.74 -10.75 -15.87
N ALA A 10 5.90 -9.68 -16.67
CA ALA A 10 7.15 -9.38 -17.38
C ALA A 10 8.18 -8.61 -16.54
N ALA A 11 7.81 -8.13 -15.34
CA ALA A 11 8.71 -7.41 -14.46
C ALA A 11 9.66 -8.38 -13.75
N VAL A 12 10.91 -8.43 -14.22
CA VAL A 12 11.99 -9.25 -13.63
C VAL A 12 12.50 -8.65 -12.31
N GLU A 13 12.32 -7.35 -12.09
CA GLU A 13 12.65 -6.64 -10.84
C GLU A 13 11.55 -5.63 -10.48
N GLY A 14 10.69 -5.97 -9.52
CA GLY A 14 9.71 -5.06 -8.90
C GLY A 14 8.51 -4.70 -9.79
N ASP A 15 7.30 -4.78 -9.24
CA ASP A 15 6.09 -4.38 -9.96
C ASP A 15 6.10 -2.86 -10.18
N PRO A 16 6.09 -2.35 -11.44
CA PRO A 16 6.10 -0.91 -11.74
C PRO A 16 4.84 -0.18 -11.24
N TYR A 17 3.80 -0.91 -10.84
CA TYR A 17 2.58 -0.36 -10.26
C TYR A 17 2.57 -0.36 -8.73
N LEU A 18 3.63 -0.85 -8.09
CA LEU A 18 3.76 -0.83 -6.64
C LEU A 18 4.21 0.55 -6.17
N GLN A 19 3.31 1.29 -5.52
CA GLN A 19 3.67 2.50 -4.79
C GLN A 19 4.09 2.15 -3.37
N TYR A 20 5.27 2.62 -2.97
CA TYR A 20 5.75 2.56 -1.59
C TYR A 20 5.76 3.95 -0.97
N ALA A 21 5.45 4.02 0.32
CA ALA A 21 5.60 5.22 1.13
C ALA A 21 6.26 4.84 2.45
N LEU A 22 7.29 5.60 2.86
CA LEU A 22 7.95 5.43 4.15
C LEU A 22 7.48 6.53 5.11
N PHE A 23 7.16 6.12 6.33
CA PHE A 23 6.75 7.03 7.40
C PHE A 23 7.68 6.84 8.62
N SER A 24 8.17 7.95 9.17
CA SER A 24 8.91 7.97 10.42
C SER A 24 8.01 8.47 11.55
N PHE A 25 8.12 7.85 12.72
CA PHE A 25 7.40 8.26 13.93
C PHE A 25 8.40 8.49 15.06
N ASP A 26 8.15 9.52 15.85
CA ASP A 26 8.90 9.91 17.03
C ASP A 26 8.43 9.19 18.31
N SER A 27 7.28 8.49 18.26
CA SER A 27 6.79 7.65 19.35
C SER A 27 5.98 6.45 18.86
N ILE A 28 5.87 5.42 19.71
CA ILE A 28 5.12 4.20 19.42
C ILE A 28 3.61 4.44 19.42
N GLU A 29 3.12 5.37 20.25
CA GLU A 29 1.72 5.75 20.33
C GLU A 29 1.24 6.39 19.02
N ARG A 30 2.10 7.19 18.39
CA ARG A 30 1.84 7.79 17.07
C ARG A 30 1.81 6.75 15.96
N LEU A 31 2.71 5.76 15.99
CA LEU A 31 2.66 4.62 15.08
C LEU A 31 1.33 3.86 15.22
N HIS A 32 0.91 3.56 16.45
CA HIS A 32 -0.35 2.84 16.68
C HIS A 32 -1.57 3.64 16.23
N SER A 33 -1.61 4.94 16.51
CA SER A 33 -2.70 5.82 16.09
C SER A 33 -2.79 5.89 14.56
N PHE A 34 -1.64 6.00 13.88
CA PHE A 34 -1.57 5.97 12.43
C PHE A 34 -2.06 4.63 11.85
N ALA A 35 -1.59 3.51 12.41
CA ALA A 35 -1.99 2.17 11.95
C ALA A 35 -3.51 1.95 12.08
N GLN A 36 -4.12 2.40 13.18
CA GLN A 36 -5.57 2.33 13.37
C GLN A 36 -6.34 3.17 12.35
N ALA A 37 -5.89 4.39 12.09
CA ALA A 37 -6.51 5.25 11.08
C ALA A 37 -6.39 4.64 9.66
N LEU A 38 -5.22 4.11 9.32
CA LEU A 38 -4.96 3.46 8.03
C LEU A 38 -5.86 2.23 7.84
N GLN A 39 -6.04 1.41 8.88
CA GLN A 39 -6.98 0.29 8.86
C GLN A 39 -8.41 0.75 8.56
N GLY A 40 -8.85 1.88 9.14
CA GLY A 40 -10.15 2.47 8.84
C GLY A 40 -10.29 2.94 7.38
N VAL A 41 -9.22 3.46 6.78
CA VAL A 41 -9.20 3.86 5.36
C VAL A 41 -9.28 2.62 4.46
N ILE A 42 -8.48 1.58 4.73
CA ILE A 42 -8.49 0.31 3.98
C ILE A 42 -9.89 -0.32 4.06
N ALA A 43 -10.47 -0.43 5.25
CA ALA A 43 -11.79 -1.02 5.46
C ALA A 43 -12.92 -0.29 4.71
N ARG A 44 -12.74 1.00 4.41
CA ARG A 44 -13.71 1.83 3.67
C ARG A 44 -13.54 1.78 2.16
N HIS A 45 -12.35 1.44 1.65
CA HIS A 45 -12.07 1.41 0.22
C HIS A 45 -11.96 -0.05 -0.26
N ASP A 46 -13.05 -0.60 -0.79
CA ASP A 46 -13.10 -1.97 -1.33
C ASP A 46 -12.13 -2.21 -2.51
N ILE A 47 -11.56 -1.16 -3.11
CA ILE A 47 -10.52 -1.27 -4.16
C ILE A 47 -9.14 -1.69 -3.59
N LEU A 48 -8.93 -1.54 -2.28
CA LEU A 48 -7.72 -1.97 -1.57
C LEU A 48 -7.86 -3.37 -0.95
N ARG A 49 -9.01 -4.03 -1.13
CA ARG A 49 -9.24 -5.44 -0.74
C ARG A 49 -8.88 -6.40 -1.87
#